data_AF-A0AAD3H7L2-F1
#
_entry.id   AF-A0AAD3H7L2-F1
#
_cell.length_a   1.000
_cell.length_b   1.000
_cell.length_c   1.000
_cell.angle_alpha   90.00
_cell.angle_beta   90.00
_cell.angle_gamma   90.00
#
_symmetry.space_group_name_H-M   'P 1'
#
loop_
_entity.id
_entity.type
_entity.pdbx_description
1 polymer ?
#
loop_
_entity_poly.entity_id
_entity_poly.type
_entity_poly.pdbx_seq_one_letter_code
_entity_poly.pdbx_strand_id
1 'polypeptide(L)'
;MKSLHYTHLHLLSLSLLISTGSAQAQKEAIANQIRKDSSISSFQNIDTRSLSSRVTVNNGSILLGINDAGNLLIPTSTPGVDLDGDFVGMRVDSNGNWQEVIGKDECSSCEGFGISNLHLNSGKTYAGWATSSEAWLMENLLPSNIIENGVNATTEAELNDGHMSVMHEFSPFSESIYGVDITIENRHFADDIGELRYRRVLMWNIPKENEKECSLLLVGGDEKPRDLEYADGFFDGYGDFDPLYEVSASCTQNNGCPVHDFMDEGPVKTDERFQFLFRGAGDDGDEPLVLSSRETFTFKMFYGVATGIDDMRKFISDSGAEIASVSYLTNENGSCGSLEDATSSLYIVAFRGVGGTPLSDASIPDGSTEVTAPPKSLKKSKSSKSSKSGKSKNTKSLRAKSWKSDSEKEWEYLE
;
A
#
# COMPACT_ATOMS: atom_id res chain seq x y z
N MET A 1 0.32 35.99 -31.07
CA MET A 1 1.22 35.75 -32.23
C MET A 1 2.60 36.39 -32.04
N LYS A 2 3.38 36.00 -31.02
CA LYS A 2 4.82 36.30 -30.88
C LYS A 2 5.45 35.27 -29.93
N SER A 3 5.82 34.09 -30.44
CA SER A 3 6.75 33.17 -29.79
C SER A 3 7.11 32.06 -30.78
N LEU A 4 8.05 32.33 -31.69
CA LEU A 4 8.57 31.35 -32.65
C LEU A 4 9.87 31.86 -33.30
N HIS A 5 10.80 32.42 -32.51
CA HIS A 5 12.05 33.01 -33.04
C HIS A 5 13.35 32.64 -32.32
N TYR A 6 13.34 31.74 -31.33
CA TYR A 6 14.55 31.47 -30.54
C TYR A 6 15.32 30.19 -30.90
N THR A 7 14.75 29.27 -31.67
CA THR A 7 15.39 27.97 -31.96
C THR A 7 16.27 27.92 -33.21
N HIS A 8 16.23 28.93 -34.08
CA HIS A 8 17.03 28.92 -35.32
C HIS A 8 18.40 29.62 -35.22
N LEU A 9 18.68 30.38 -34.16
CA LEU A 9 19.93 31.14 -34.05
C LEU A 9 21.13 30.33 -33.52
N HIS A 10 20.90 29.20 -32.85
CA HIS A 10 21.99 28.39 -32.27
C HIS A 10 22.60 27.37 -33.24
N LEU A 11 21.89 26.95 -34.29
CA LEU A 11 22.42 26.01 -35.28
C LEU A 11 23.30 26.66 -36.34
N LEU A 12 23.17 27.97 -36.57
CA LEU A 12 23.96 28.71 -37.57
C LEU A 12 25.38 29.08 -37.11
N SER A 13 25.65 29.14 -35.80
CA SER A 13 26.99 29.43 -35.29
C SER A 13 27.93 28.22 -35.32
N LEU A 14 27.40 27.00 -35.37
CA LEU A 14 28.20 25.77 -35.43
C LEU A 14 28.69 25.47 -36.85
N SER A 15 27.96 25.91 -37.88
CA SER A 15 28.32 25.66 -39.28
C SER A 15 29.45 26.56 -39.81
N LEU A 16 29.79 27.66 -39.11
CA LEU A 16 30.78 28.64 -39.60
C LEU A 16 32.22 28.40 -39.09
N LEU A 17 32.45 27.40 -38.24
CA LEU A 17 33.77 27.12 -37.65
C LEU A 17 34.55 25.97 -38.32
N ILE A 18 34.00 25.37 -39.39
CA ILE A 18 34.58 24.16 -39.98
C ILE A 18 35.61 24.45 -41.11
N SER A 19 35.74 25.69 -41.62
CA SER A 19 36.47 25.87 -42.89
C SER A 19 38.00 26.09 -42.85
N THR A 20 38.69 26.26 -41.71
CA THR A 20 40.16 26.51 -41.73
C THR A 20 40.98 25.99 -40.54
N GLY A 21 40.41 25.25 -39.60
CA GLY A 21 41.13 24.76 -38.40
C GLY A 21 41.76 23.37 -38.57
N SER A 22 42.94 23.14 -38.02
CA SER A 22 43.50 21.78 -37.90
C SER A 22 42.58 20.89 -37.04
N ALA A 23 42.57 19.58 -37.31
CA ALA A 23 41.74 18.62 -36.58
C ALA A 23 41.91 18.68 -35.04
N GLN A 24 43.10 19.12 -34.58
CA GLN A 24 43.39 19.33 -33.16
C GLN A 24 42.59 20.52 -32.59
N ALA A 25 42.53 21.64 -33.31
CA ALA A 25 41.77 22.82 -32.90
C ALA A 25 40.26 22.56 -32.90
N GLN A 26 39.77 21.71 -33.81
CA GLN A 26 38.37 21.28 -33.83
C GLN A 26 38.02 20.41 -32.62
N LYS A 27 38.89 19.45 -32.26
CA LYS A 27 38.71 18.63 -31.04
C LYS A 27 38.71 19.48 -29.78
N GLU A 28 39.58 20.47 -29.71
CA GLU A 28 39.71 21.34 -28.54
C GLU A 28 38.55 22.34 -28.43
N ALA A 29 38.01 22.83 -29.56
CA ALA A 29 36.79 23.64 -29.60
C ALA A 29 35.56 22.83 -29.17
N ILE A 30 35.42 21.58 -29.63
CA ILE A 30 34.34 20.67 -29.21
C ILE A 30 34.45 20.35 -27.71
N ALA A 31 35.65 20.04 -27.22
CA ALA A 31 35.87 19.75 -25.80
C ALA A 31 35.58 20.97 -24.91
N ASN A 32 35.90 22.18 -25.36
CA ASN A 32 35.58 23.41 -24.63
C ASN A 32 34.10 23.77 -24.69
N GLN A 33 33.40 23.46 -25.79
CA GLN A 33 31.94 23.62 -25.88
C GLN A 33 31.22 22.66 -24.92
N ILE A 34 31.64 21.38 -24.89
CA ILE A 34 31.14 20.38 -23.93
C ILE A 34 31.40 20.83 -22.49
N ARG A 35 32.59 21.40 -22.19
CA ARG A 35 32.87 21.95 -20.85
C ARG A 35 31.98 23.15 -20.52
N LYS A 36 31.72 24.05 -21.48
CA LYS A 36 30.83 25.20 -21.30
C LYS A 36 29.39 24.76 -21.04
N ASP A 37 28.93 23.75 -21.76
CA ASP A 37 27.57 23.21 -21.58
C ASP A 37 27.46 22.39 -20.29
N SER A 38 28.54 21.74 -19.85
CA SER A 38 28.61 21.08 -18.52
C SER A 38 28.68 22.04 -17.34
N SER A 39 28.91 23.35 -17.57
CA SER A 39 28.83 24.39 -16.54
C SER A 39 27.41 24.96 -16.36
N ILE A 40 26.43 24.47 -17.12
CA ILE A 40 24.99 24.63 -16.83
C ILE A 40 24.59 23.51 -15.86
N SER A 41 25.20 23.51 -14.67
CA SER A 41 24.79 22.62 -13.56
C SER A 41 23.54 23.13 -12.83
N SER A 42 22.74 23.96 -13.51
CA SER A 42 21.44 24.44 -13.05
C SER A 42 20.36 24.18 -14.11
N PHE A 43 20.47 23.08 -14.85
CA PHE A 43 19.23 22.39 -15.19
C PHE A 43 18.61 22.04 -13.84
N GLN A 44 17.68 22.89 -13.39
CA GLN A 44 16.55 22.40 -12.62
C GLN A 44 16.19 21.10 -13.32
N ASN A 45 16.25 19.98 -12.60
CA ASN A 45 15.40 18.85 -12.95
C ASN A 45 14.02 19.50 -13.08
N ILE A 46 13.65 19.88 -14.29
CA ILE A 46 12.26 20.07 -14.64
C ILE A 46 11.78 18.67 -14.38
N ASP A 47 11.16 18.53 -13.22
CA ASP A 47 10.50 17.34 -12.78
C ASP A 47 9.39 17.12 -13.81
N THR A 48 9.81 16.53 -14.93
CA THR A 48 8.97 16.07 -16.01
C THR A 48 8.39 14.72 -15.62
N ARG A 49 8.32 14.41 -14.31
CA ARG A 49 7.23 13.62 -13.76
C ARG A 49 5.98 14.17 -14.45
N SER A 50 5.55 13.40 -15.45
CA SER A 50 4.26 13.51 -16.09
C SER A 50 3.29 13.86 -14.97
N LEU A 51 2.47 14.90 -15.13
CA LEU A 51 1.41 15.17 -14.17
C LEU A 51 0.74 13.83 -13.90
N SER A 52 0.84 13.34 -12.66
CA SER A 52 0.42 11.98 -12.35
C SER A 52 -1.01 11.83 -12.84
N SER A 53 -1.24 10.90 -13.77
CA SER A 53 -2.57 10.70 -14.30
C SER A 53 -3.46 10.20 -13.17
N ARG A 54 -4.69 10.68 -13.13
CA ARG A 54 -5.66 10.42 -12.07
C ARG A 54 -7.03 10.33 -12.72
N VAL A 55 -7.80 9.35 -12.31
CA VAL A 55 -9.08 9.04 -12.96
C VAL A 55 -10.09 8.61 -11.91
N THR A 56 -11.36 8.79 -12.22
CA THR A 56 -12.44 8.14 -11.49
C THR A 56 -13.06 7.04 -12.35
N VAL A 57 -13.42 5.93 -11.72
CA VAL A 57 -14.23 4.88 -12.34
C VAL A 57 -15.48 4.65 -11.51
N ASN A 58 -16.60 4.40 -12.17
CA ASN A 58 -17.90 4.25 -11.51
C ASN A 58 -18.70 3.09 -12.11
N ASN A 59 -19.25 2.22 -11.26
CA ASN A 59 -20.11 1.09 -11.67
C ASN A 59 -21.61 1.32 -11.39
N GLY A 60 -21.99 2.50 -10.92
CA GLY A 60 -23.35 2.88 -10.53
C GLY A 60 -23.50 3.05 -9.02
N SER A 61 -22.90 2.18 -8.21
CA SER A 61 -23.01 2.23 -6.74
C SER A 61 -21.69 2.50 -6.02
N ILE A 62 -20.56 2.27 -6.68
CA ILE A 62 -19.22 2.52 -6.17
C ILE A 62 -18.50 3.40 -7.18
N LEU A 63 -17.82 4.42 -6.66
CA LEU A 63 -16.91 5.28 -7.40
C LEU A 63 -15.52 5.20 -6.78
N LEU A 64 -14.51 4.85 -7.57
CA LEU A 64 -13.12 4.78 -7.14
C LEU A 64 -12.33 5.95 -7.71
N GLY A 65 -11.49 6.58 -6.91
CA GLY A 65 -10.52 7.57 -7.36
C GLY A 65 -9.12 6.96 -7.37
N ILE A 66 -8.55 6.79 -8.57
CA ILE A 66 -7.36 5.98 -8.82
C ILE A 66 -6.24 6.88 -9.36
N ASN A 67 -5.04 6.75 -8.82
CA ASN A 67 -3.84 7.39 -9.35
C ASN A 67 -3.00 6.45 -10.23
N ASP A 68 -1.94 6.99 -10.82
CA ASP A 68 -1.11 6.31 -11.81
C ASP A 68 -0.29 5.15 -11.24
N ALA A 69 -0.02 5.16 -9.94
CA ALA A 69 0.59 4.02 -9.26
C ALA A 69 -0.39 2.87 -9.02
N GLY A 70 -1.70 3.09 -9.08
CA GLY A 70 -2.73 2.09 -8.75
C GLY A 70 -3.19 2.11 -7.30
N ASN A 71 -2.79 3.12 -6.53
CA ASN A 71 -3.36 3.38 -5.22
C ASN A 71 -4.58 4.30 -5.34
N LEU A 72 -5.49 4.19 -4.38
CA LEU A 72 -6.68 5.01 -4.27
C LEU A 72 -6.37 6.37 -3.64
N LEU A 73 -7.39 7.23 -3.64
CA LEU A 73 -7.37 8.60 -3.15
C LEU A 73 -6.74 9.54 -4.16
N ILE A 74 -7.56 10.32 -4.85
CA ILE A 74 -7.12 11.43 -5.69
C ILE A 74 -7.80 12.72 -5.23
N PRO A 75 -7.18 13.89 -5.43
CA PRO A 75 -7.85 15.15 -5.14
C PRO A 75 -9.10 15.32 -6.01
N THR A 76 -10.18 15.87 -5.46
CA THR A 76 -11.37 16.28 -6.24
C THR A 76 -11.05 17.41 -7.22
N SER A 77 -9.97 18.17 -6.99
CA SER A 77 -9.44 19.13 -7.96
C SER A 77 -8.89 18.49 -9.25
N THR A 78 -8.87 17.15 -9.34
CA THR A 78 -8.52 16.44 -10.56
C THR A 78 -9.52 16.78 -11.67
N PRO A 79 -9.07 17.25 -12.85
CA PRO A 79 -9.97 17.59 -13.96
C PRO A 79 -10.92 16.44 -14.31
N GLY A 80 -12.22 16.74 -14.39
CA GLY A 80 -13.27 15.74 -14.67
C GLY A 80 -13.92 15.13 -13.43
N VAL A 81 -13.43 15.46 -12.23
CA VAL A 81 -14.05 15.07 -10.96
C VAL A 81 -14.87 16.26 -10.45
N ASP A 82 -16.19 16.25 -10.66
CA ASP A 82 -17.12 17.25 -10.10
C ASP A 82 -17.85 16.63 -8.91
N LEU A 83 -17.11 16.45 -7.81
CA LEU A 83 -17.58 15.82 -6.59
C LEU A 83 -17.26 16.70 -5.39
N ASP A 84 -18.19 16.78 -4.43
CA ASP A 84 -17.98 17.51 -3.17
C ASP A 84 -16.85 16.88 -2.35
N GLY A 85 -16.14 17.67 -1.54
CA GLY A 85 -15.02 17.23 -0.69
C GLY A 85 -13.64 17.48 -1.33
N ASP A 86 -12.56 17.11 -0.63
CA ASP A 86 -11.18 17.37 -1.09
C ASP A 86 -10.56 16.19 -1.84
N PHE A 87 -11.02 14.97 -1.57
CA PHE A 87 -10.47 13.73 -2.11
C PHE A 87 -11.53 12.70 -2.47
N VAL A 88 -11.13 11.73 -3.29
CA VAL A 88 -11.92 10.58 -3.72
C VAL A 88 -11.04 9.33 -3.67
N GLY A 89 -11.26 8.43 -2.71
CA GLY A 89 -10.65 7.10 -2.72
C GLY A 89 -11.67 6.03 -3.09
N MET A 90 -12.64 5.80 -2.22
CA MET A 90 -13.84 5.03 -2.55
C MET A 90 -15.07 5.76 -2.04
N ARG A 91 -16.02 6.02 -2.94
CA ARG A 91 -17.35 6.50 -2.60
C ARG A 91 -18.40 5.45 -2.87
N VAL A 92 -19.42 5.47 -2.05
CA VAL A 92 -20.61 4.62 -2.19
C VAL A 92 -21.83 5.51 -2.39
N ASP A 93 -22.66 5.17 -3.36
CA ASP A 93 -23.96 5.83 -3.54
C ASP A 93 -24.96 5.28 -2.52
N SER A 94 -25.44 6.17 -1.64
CA SER A 94 -26.52 5.88 -0.70
C SER A 94 -27.75 6.70 -1.09
N ASN A 95 -28.55 6.14 -1.99
CA ASN A 95 -29.78 6.72 -2.51
C ASN A 95 -29.59 8.08 -3.21
N GLY A 96 -28.60 8.16 -4.12
CA GLY A 96 -28.28 9.39 -4.86
C GLY A 96 -27.35 10.35 -4.10
N ASN A 97 -26.83 9.95 -2.94
CA ASN A 97 -25.84 10.71 -2.18
C ASN A 97 -24.55 9.91 -2.08
N TRP A 98 -23.48 10.42 -2.69
CA TRP A 98 -22.16 9.82 -2.63
C TRP A 98 -21.50 10.07 -1.27
N GLN A 99 -21.10 9.00 -0.60
CA GLN A 99 -20.40 9.03 0.69
C GLN A 99 -18.98 8.52 0.51
N GLU A 100 -17.98 9.31 0.90
CA GLU A 100 -16.58 8.88 0.96
C GLU A 100 -16.40 7.90 2.10
N VAL A 101 -15.81 6.73 1.82
CA VAL A 101 -15.61 5.65 2.79
C VAL A 101 -14.17 5.16 2.84
N ILE A 102 -13.33 5.55 1.87
CA ILE A 102 -11.86 5.42 1.93
C ILE A 102 -11.27 6.80 1.59
N GLY A 103 -11.12 7.69 2.56
CA GLY A 103 -10.65 9.04 2.26
C GLY A 103 -10.38 9.94 3.45
N LYS A 104 -9.93 11.16 3.18
CA LYS A 104 -9.34 12.04 4.20
C LYS A 104 -10.40 12.88 4.91
N ASP A 105 -10.43 12.75 6.23
CA ASP A 105 -10.54 13.92 7.13
C ASP A 105 -9.28 14.14 7.99
N GLU A 106 -8.41 13.15 8.24
CA GLU A 106 -7.24 13.36 9.13
C GLU A 106 -5.97 12.56 8.80
N CYS A 107 -5.99 11.73 7.76
CA CYS A 107 -4.86 10.87 7.48
C CYS A 107 -4.12 11.28 6.23
N SER A 108 -2.83 11.58 6.40
CA SER A 108 -1.92 11.98 5.34
C SER A 108 -1.24 10.78 4.68
N SER A 109 -1.58 9.53 4.96
CA SER A 109 -1.03 8.32 4.31
C SER A 109 -1.91 7.11 4.62
N CYS A 110 -3.14 7.11 4.09
CA CYS A 110 -4.17 6.17 4.52
C CYS A 110 -4.58 5.13 3.52
N GLU A 111 -4.03 5.18 2.33
CA GLU A 111 -4.18 4.10 1.39
C GLU A 111 -2.87 3.96 0.62
N GLY A 112 -2.54 2.73 0.23
CA GLY A 112 -1.34 2.46 -0.53
C GLY A 112 -1.11 0.99 -0.73
N PHE A 113 -0.03 0.70 -1.45
CA PHE A 113 0.43 -0.67 -1.62
C PHE A 113 1.95 -0.70 -1.74
N GLY A 114 2.49 -1.89 -1.57
CA GLY A 114 3.88 -2.18 -1.90
C GLY A 114 4.05 -3.56 -2.50
N ILE A 115 5.13 -3.71 -3.26
CA ILE A 115 5.59 -4.99 -3.80
C ILE A 115 7.04 -5.21 -3.44
N SER A 116 7.44 -6.47 -3.23
CA SER A 116 8.84 -6.83 -3.08
C SER A 116 9.13 -8.22 -3.61
N ASN A 117 10.41 -8.47 -3.93
CA ASN A 117 10.90 -9.75 -4.39
C ASN A 117 12.38 -9.96 -4.04
N LEU A 118 12.80 -11.22 -3.98
CA LEU A 118 14.20 -11.66 -3.93
C LEU A 118 14.65 -12.05 -5.34
N HIS A 119 15.72 -11.46 -5.84
CA HIS A 119 16.37 -11.94 -7.06
C HIS A 119 17.30 -13.11 -6.75
N LEU A 120 16.93 -14.30 -7.22
CA LEU A 120 17.52 -15.56 -6.72
C LEU A 120 19.01 -15.70 -7.03
N ASN A 121 19.46 -15.18 -8.18
CA ASN A 121 20.86 -15.31 -8.59
C ASN A 121 21.82 -14.36 -7.84
N SER A 122 21.36 -13.17 -7.45
CA SER A 122 22.20 -12.21 -6.73
C SER A 122 21.98 -12.22 -5.21
N GLY A 123 20.87 -12.80 -4.75
CA GLY A 123 20.44 -12.72 -3.35
C GLY A 123 20.02 -11.31 -2.92
N LYS A 124 19.84 -10.37 -3.87
CA LYS A 124 19.41 -9.01 -3.57
C LYS A 124 17.88 -8.94 -3.53
N THR A 125 17.35 -8.27 -2.52
CA THR A 125 15.92 -7.96 -2.40
C THR A 125 15.63 -6.59 -2.99
N TYR A 126 14.48 -6.46 -3.63
CA TYR A 126 13.97 -5.23 -4.22
C TYR A 126 12.56 -4.99 -3.70
N ALA A 127 12.23 -3.72 -3.45
CA ALA A 127 10.91 -3.32 -3.02
C ALA A 127 10.58 -1.93 -3.57
N GLY A 128 9.29 -1.68 -3.75
CA GLY A 128 8.77 -0.37 -4.11
C GLY A 128 7.33 -0.24 -3.63
N TRP A 129 6.94 0.97 -3.26
CA TRP A 129 5.62 1.24 -2.70
C TRP A 129 5.12 2.64 -3.03
N ALA A 130 3.81 2.79 -2.98
CA ALA A 130 3.10 4.03 -3.20
C ALA A 130 2.08 4.27 -2.09
N THR A 131 1.93 5.52 -1.69
CA THR A 131 0.93 5.94 -0.72
C THR A 131 0.17 7.17 -1.19
N SER A 132 -1.09 7.22 -0.77
CA SER A 132 -2.04 8.30 -0.95
C SER A 132 -1.72 9.60 -0.20
N SER A 133 -0.46 9.83 0.14
CA SER A 133 -0.10 10.93 1.03
C SER A 133 -0.24 12.31 0.40
N GLU A 134 -0.25 13.36 1.21
CA GLU A 134 -0.30 14.75 0.68
C GLU A 134 0.83 15.03 -0.33
N ALA A 135 1.96 14.35 -0.18
CA ALA A 135 3.11 14.41 -1.08
C ALA A 135 3.12 13.30 -2.14
N TRP A 136 2.11 12.43 -2.19
CA TRP A 136 1.99 11.31 -3.13
C TRP A 136 3.27 10.50 -3.18
N LEU A 137 3.75 10.14 -1.98
CA LEU A 137 5.04 9.52 -1.82
C LEU A 137 5.04 8.16 -2.51
N MET A 138 5.95 8.03 -3.46
CA MET A 138 6.34 6.77 -4.08
C MET A 138 7.81 6.55 -3.80
N GLU A 139 8.15 5.35 -3.38
CA GLU A 139 9.53 4.94 -3.23
C GLU A 139 9.81 3.77 -4.18
N ASN A 140 10.85 3.95 -4.98
CA ASN A 140 11.32 2.96 -5.95
C ASN A 140 10.25 2.44 -6.95
N LEU A 141 9.23 3.25 -7.27
CA LEU A 141 8.25 2.96 -8.31
C LEU A 141 8.22 4.06 -9.39
N LEU A 142 8.10 3.62 -10.64
CA LEU A 142 7.84 4.42 -11.83
C LEU A 142 6.45 4.07 -12.36
N PRO A 143 5.42 4.90 -12.09
CA PRO A 143 4.10 4.67 -12.64
C PRO A 143 4.07 4.99 -14.15
N SER A 144 3.21 4.26 -14.86
CA SER A 144 2.84 4.51 -16.25
C SER A 144 1.53 5.28 -16.33
N ASN A 145 1.16 5.74 -17.54
CA ASN A 145 -0.12 6.41 -17.74
C ASN A 145 -1.29 5.46 -17.48
N ILE A 146 -2.33 5.96 -16.81
CA ILE A 146 -3.59 5.22 -16.64
C ILE A 146 -4.31 5.09 -17.98
N ILE A 147 -4.85 3.90 -18.24
CA ILE A 147 -5.80 3.63 -19.33
C ILE A 147 -7.20 3.48 -18.71
N GLU A 148 -8.17 4.29 -19.10
CA GLU A 148 -9.53 4.25 -18.53
C GLU A 148 -10.64 4.46 -19.56
N ASN A 149 -11.88 4.13 -19.18
CA ASN A 149 -13.10 4.40 -19.95
C ASN A 149 -14.31 4.84 -19.11
N GLY A 150 -14.09 5.38 -17.92
CA GLY A 150 -15.07 5.85 -16.94
C GLY A 150 -15.68 4.73 -16.08
N VAL A 151 -15.49 3.47 -16.47
CA VAL A 151 -16.00 2.29 -15.76
C VAL A 151 -14.87 1.35 -15.36
N ASN A 152 -13.83 1.25 -16.20
CA ASN A 152 -12.64 0.45 -15.97
C ASN A 152 -11.41 1.34 -15.97
N ALA A 153 -10.38 0.93 -15.23
CA ALA A 153 -9.07 1.55 -15.26
C ALA A 153 -7.98 0.49 -15.18
N THR A 154 -6.87 0.73 -15.86
CA THR A 154 -5.66 -0.07 -15.76
C THR A 154 -4.50 0.84 -15.39
N THR A 155 -3.80 0.48 -14.33
CA THR A 155 -2.58 1.15 -13.86
C THR A 155 -1.43 0.18 -13.91
N GLU A 156 -0.22 0.68 -14.13
CA GLU A 156 1.00 -0.12 -14.05
C GLU A 156 2.10 0.71 -13.38
N ALA A 157 2.80 0.10 -12.42
CA ALA A 157 3.99 0.67 -11.81
C ALA A 157 5.14 -0.33 -11.92
N GLU A 158 6.30 0.15 -12.32
CA GLU A 158 7.54 -0.64 -12.44
C GLU A 158 8.50 -0.24 -11.32
N LEU A 159 9.28 -1.17 -10.78
CA LEU A 159 10.41 -0.80 -9.93
C LEU A 159 11.41 0.06 -10.71
N ASN A 160 12.08 1.05 -10.09
CA ASN A 160 12.98 1.95 -10.83
C ASN A 160 14.13 1.24 -11.57
N ASP A 161 14.50 0.03 -11.15
CA ASP A 161 15.52 -0.80 -11.79
C ASP A 161 15.00 -1.71 -12.89
N GLY A 162 13.68 -1.74 -13.11
CA GLY A 162 13.00 -2.44 -14.18
C GLY A 162 12.88 -3.95 -13.98
N HIS A 163 13.06 -4.43 -12.75
CA HIS A 163 13.12 -5.87 -12.46
C HIS A 163 11.74 -6.51 -12.23
N MET A 164 10.76 -5.71 -11.83
CA MET A 164 9.41 -6.17 -11.54
C MET A 164 8.42 -5.05 -11.87
N SER A 165 7.23 -5.39 -12.33
CA SER A 165 6.10 -4.48 -12.39
C SER A 165 4.88 -5.06 -11.68
N VAL A 166 3.98 -4.17 -11.30
CA VAL A 166 2.63 -4.50 -10.83
C VAL A 166 1.62 -3.75 -11.68
N MET A 167 0.60 -4.45 -12.10
CA MET A 167 -0.54 -3.93 -12.84
C MET A 167 -1.81 -4.16 -12.04
N HIS A 168 -2.65 -3.14 -11.95
CA HIS A 168 -4.00 -3.23 -11.36
C HIS A 168 -5.04 -2.98 -12.44
N GLU A 169 -5.92 -3.94 -12.67
CA GLU A 169 -7.03 -3.83 -13.62
C GLU A 169 -8.36 -3.75 -12.86
N PHE A 170 -8.86 -2.52 -12.72
CA PHE A 170 -10.13 -2.21 -12.05
C PHE A 170 -11.29 -2.40 -13.02
N SER A 171 -12.26 -3.21 -12.64
CA SER A 171 -13.48 -3.43 -13.41
C SER A 171 -14.68 -3.76 -12.52
N PRO A 172 -15.92 -3.42 -12.91
CA PRO A 172 -17.09 -3.86 -12.17
C PRO A 172 -17.18 -5.38 -12.16
N PHE A 173 -17.28 -5.96 -10.97
CA PHE A 173 -17.58 -7.38 -10.80
C PHE A 173 -19.10 -7.59 -10.66
N SER A 174 -19.77 -6.66 -9.99
CA SER A 174 -21.22 -6.51 -9.96
C SER A 174 -21.58 -5.03 -9.74
N GLU A 175 -22.86 -4.71 -9.54
CA GLU A 175 -23.29 -3.35 -9.20
C GLU A 175 -22.70 -2.87 -7.85
N SER A 176 -22.57 -3.76 -6.87
CA SER A 176 -22.05 -3.45 -5.54
C SER A 176 -20.59 -3.86 -5.31
N ILE A 177 -19.88 -4.27 -6.37
CA ILE A 177 -18.51 -4.80 -6.28
C ILE A 177 -17.65 -4.28 -7.43
N TYR A 178 -16.51 -3.69 -7.08
CA TYR A 178 -15.38 -3.53 -7.99
C TYR A 178 -14.36 -4.65 -7.77
N GLY A 179 -13.98 -5.33 -8.85
CA GLY A 179 -12.86 -6.26 -8.86
C GLY A 179 -11.58 -5.56 -9.32
N VAL A 180 -10.45 -5.99 -8.76
CA VAL A 180 -9.10 -5.55 -9.14
C VAL A 180 -8.27 -6.79 -9.42
N ASP A 181 -7.90 -7.00 -10.68
CA ASP A 181 -6.92 -8.03 -11.03
C ASP A 181 -5.53 -7.44 -10.83
N ILE A 182 -4.78 -8.06 -9.91
CA ILE A 182 -3.45 -7.61 -9.54
C ILE A 182 -2.45 -8.58 -10.14
N THR A 183 -1.74 -8.12 -11.16
CA THR A 183 -0.75 -8.92 -11.88
C THR A 183 0.65 -8.40 -11.56
N ILE A 184 1.52 -9.28 -11.09
CA ILE A 184 2.93 -8.99 -10.86
C ILE A 184 3.76 -9.72 -11.92
N GLU A 185 4.60 -9.00 -12.65
CA GLU A 185 5.48 -9.55 -13.70
C GLU A 185 6.93 -9.54 -13.24
N ASN A 186 7.64 -10.66 -13.43
CA ASN A 186 9.09 -10.69 -13.42
C ASN A 186 9.65 -10.12 -14.73
N ARG A 187 10.18 -8.89 -14.68
CA ARG A 187 10.72 -8.19 -15.86
C ARG A 187 12.20 -8.47 -16.11
N HIS A 188 12.87 -9.25 -15.25
CA HIS A 188 14.19 -9.79 -15.58
C HIS A 188 14.13 -10.61 -16.86
N PHE A 189 15.15 -10.47 -17.70
CA PHE A 189 15.22 -11.15 -19.00
C PHE A 189 15.81 -12.57 -18.92
N ALA A 190 16.53 -12.91 -17.85
CA ALA A 190 17.23 -14.19 -17.75
C ALA A 190 17.22 -14.80 -16.35
N ASP A 191 16.70 -14.09 -15.37
CA ASP A 191 16.83 -14.46 -13.96
C ASP A 191 15.45 -14.64 -13.33
N ASP A 192 15.39 -15.59 -12.41
CA ASP A 192 14.19 -15.90 -11.63
C ASP A 192 14.13 -15.00 -10.40
N ILE A 193 12.90 -14.68 -9.98
CA ILE A 193 12.63 -13.99 -8.72
C ILE A 193 11.81 -14.89 -7.80
N GLY A 194 12.00 -14.74 -6.49
CA GLY A 194 11.23 -15.44 -5.46
C GLY A 194 10.84 -14.49 -4.34
N GLU A 195 10.34 -15.07 -3.24
CA GLU A 195 9.85 -14.31 -2.07
C GLU A 195 8.92 -13.15 -2.44
N LEU A 196 8.02 -13.40 -3.39
CA LEU A 196 7.13 -12.38 -3.90
C LEU A 196 6.16 -11.93 -2.82
N ARG A 197 6.19 -10.63 -2.48
CA ARG A 197 5.26 -10.04 -1.53
C ARG A 197 4.42 -8.95 -2.15
N TYR A 198 3.18 -8.87 -1.67
CA TYR A 198 2.27 -7.75 -1.91
C TYR A 198 1.71 -7.27 -0.59
N ARG A 199 1.79 -5.96 -0.34
CA ARG A 199 1.15 -5.30 0.81
C ARG A 199 0.07 -4.37 0.33
N ARG A 200 -1.11 -4.42 0.93
CA ARG A 200 -2.17 -3.41 0.82
C ARG A 200 -2.36 -2.76 2.19
N VAL A 201 -2.47 -1.44 2.21
CA VAL A 201 -2.86 -0.68 3.41
C VAL A 201 -4.01 0.23 3.01
N LEU A 202 -5.04 0.29 3.83
CA LEU A 202 -6.17 1.21 3.66
C LEU A 202 -6.73 1.61 5.02
N MET A 203 -7.35 2.77 5.11
CA MET A 203 -8.10 3.23 6.28
C MET A 203 -9.53 3.49 5.84
N TRP A 204 -10.47 2.94 6.59
CA TRP A 204 -11.87 3.30 6.44
C TRP A 204 -12.13 4.70 6.98
N ASN A 205 -13.00 5.45 6.32
CA ASN A 205 -13.45 6.76 6.77
C ASN A 205 -14.97 6.83 6.61
N ILE A 206 -15.68 5.95 7.30
CA ILE A 206 -17.12 5.78 7.18
C ILE A 206 -17.80 7.01 7.83
N PRO A 207 -18.58 7.79 7.07
CA PRO A 207 -19.04 9.08 7.54
C PRO A 207 -20.24 8.94 8.48
N LYS A 208 -20.05 9.23 9.77
CA LYS A 208 -21.15 9.54 10.71
C LYS A 208 -20.66 10.29 11.95
N GLU A 209 -21.22 11.47 12.17
CA GLU A 209 -20.96 12.25 13.38
C GLU A 209 -21.43 11.42 14.60
N ASN A 210 -20.49 11.04 15.46
CA ASN A 210 -20.68 10.34 16.75
C ASN A 210 -20.68 8.80 16.74
N GLU A 211 -20.44 8.14 15.60
CA GLU A 211 -20.24 6.70 15.56
C GLU A 211 -18.78 6.33 15.36
N LYS A 212 -18.42 5.14 15.81
CA LYS A 212 -17.07 4.60 15.68
C LYS A 212 -17.07 3.54 14.60
N GLU A 213 -15.93 3.34 13.98
CA GLU A 213 -15.74 2.25 13.02
C GLU A 213 -15.41 0.96 13.76
N CYS A 214 -15.91 -0.12 13.21
CA CYS A 214 -15.65 -1.49 13.60
C CYS A 214 -15.14 -2.20 12.35
N SER A 215 -14.16 -3.08 12.52
CA SER A 215 -13.67 -3.94 11.45
C SER A 215 -13.70 -5.39 11.91
N LEU A 216 -13.97 -6.30 10.98
CA LEU A 216 -14.01 -7.73 11.19
C LEU A 216 -13.22 -8.42 10.09
N LEU A 217 -12.21 -9.21 10.49
CA LEU A 217 -11.45 -10.03 9.57
C LEU A 217 -12.10 -11.42 9.45
N LEU A 218 -12.59 -11.74 8.27
CA LEU A 218 -13.15 -13.04 7.91
C LEU A 218 -12.12 -13.88 7.16
N VAL A 219 -11.99 -15.15 7.55
CA VAL A 219 -11.14 -16.14 6.86
C VAL A 219 -11.99 -17.36 6.53
N GLY A 220 -11.84 -17.90 5.31
CA GLY A 220 -12.54 -19.10 4.90
C GLY A 220 -11.90 -20.37 5.46
N GLY A 221 -12.73 -21.23 6.07
CA GLY A 221 -12.28 -22.46 6.74
C GLY A 221 -11.63 -22.22 8.11
N ASP A 222 -11.00 -23.26 8.65
CA ASP A 222 -10.33 -23.22 9.96
C ASP A 222 -8.85 -22.83 9.87
N GLU A 223 -8.32 -22.66 8.65
CA GLU A 223 -6.92 -22.41 8.37
C GLU A 223 -6.72 -21.03 7.74
N LYS A 224 -5.68 -20.32 8.18
CA LYS A 224 -5.22 -19.06 7.58
C LYS A 224 -4.91 -19.29 6.10
N PRO A 225 -5.22 -18.36 5.17
CA PRO A 225 -4.76 -18.46 3.80
C PRO A 225 -3.24 -18.61 3.78
N ARG A 226 -2.77 -19.57 2.99
CA ARG A 226 -1.37 -19.99 2.96
C ARG A 226 -0.42 -18.85 2.63
N ASP A 227 -0.84 -17.96 1.74
CA ASP A 227 -0.02 -16.84 1.29
C ASP A 227 -0.12 -15.63 2.22
N LEU A 228 -1.06 -15.61 3.19
CA LEU A 228 -1.17 -14.51 4.15
C LEU A 228 0.01 -14.53 5.12
N GLU A 229 0.96 -13.61 4.98
CA GLU A 229 2.06 -13.45 5.95
C GLU A 229 1.56 -12.69 7.19
N TYR A 230 0.66 -11.73 6.98
CA TYR A 230 0.14 -10.87 8.04
C TYR A 230 -1.15 -10.14 7.64
N ALA A 231 -2.05 -9.95 8.60
CA ALA A 231 -3.13 -8.97 8.53
C ALA A 231 -3.36 -8.33 9.90
N ASP A 232 -3.66 -7.04 9.93
CA ASP A 232 -4.04 -6.30 11.14
C ASP A 232 -5.00 -5.15 10.87
N GLY A 233 -5.74 -4.79 11.92
CA GLY A 233 -6.75 -3.71 11.95
C GLY A 233 -6.37 -2.51 12.83
N PHE A 234 -5.12 -2.44 13.33
CA PHE A 234 -4.69 -1.43 14.28
C PHE A 234 -3.33 -0.84 13.90
N PHE A 235 -3.35 0.35 13.32
CA PHE A 235 -2.16 1.15 13.10
C PHE A 235 -2.37 2.57 13.66
N ASP A 236 -1.34 3.16 14.26
CA ASP A 236 -1.38 4.47 14.91
C ASP A 236 -1.01 5.63 13.96
N GLY A 237 -1.41 5.52 12.68
CA GLY A 237 -1.39 6.63 11.72
C GLY A 237 -0.19 6.77 10.77
N TYR A 238 0.64 5.76 10.58
CA TYR A 238 1.76 5.71 9.62
C TYR A 238 1.95 4.30 9.04
N GLY A 239 0.91 3.77 8.39
CA GLY A 239 0.97 2.44 7.79
C GLY A 239 2.22 2.32 6.92
N ASP A 240 3.14 1.44 7.30
CA ASP A 240 4.31 1.20 6.46
C ASP A 240 3.85 0.45 5.21
N PHE A 241 4.12 1.01 4.03
CA PHE A 241 3.74 0.43 2.75
C PHE A 241 4.86 -0.47 2.18
N ASP A 242 6.09 -0.40 2.70
CA ASP A 242 7.21 -1.24 2.29
C ASP A 242 7.00 -2.69 2.78
N PRO A 243 6.80 -3.66 1.89
CA PRO A 243 6.58 -5.06 2.28
C PRO A 243 7.79 -5.70 2.97
N LEU A 244 8.97 -5.08 2.92
CA LEU A 244 10.18 -5.54 3.62
C LEU A 244 10.27 -5.03 5.05
N TYR A 245 9.47 -4.03 5.43
CA TYR A 245 9.46 -3.56 6.80
C TYR A 245 8.93 -4.64 7.73
N GLU A 246 9.66 -4.87 8.83
CA GLU A 246 9.37 -5.93 9.79
C GLU A 246 8.02 -5.70 10.47
N VAL A 247 7.07 -6.59 10.21
CA VAL A 247 5.81 -6.66 10.94
C VAL A 247 6.03 -7.50 12.20
N SER A 248 6.63 -6.87 13.22
CA SER A 248 6.98 -7.51 14.51
C SER A 248 5.78 -7.99 15.33
N ALA A 249 4.55 -7.75 14.86
CA ALA A 249 3.29 -8.11 15.52
C ALA A 249 2.32 -8.85 14.57
N SER A 250 2.80 -9.86 13.84
CA SER A 250 1.94 -10.75 13.03
C SER A 250 1.44 -11.95 13.84
N CYS A 251 0.29 -12.52 13.48
CA CYS A 251 -0.30 -13.74 14.02
C CYS A 251 0.75 -14.86 14.17
N THR A 252 1.46 -14.87 15.29
CA THR A 252 2.57 -15.78 15.50
C THR A 252 2.00 -17.11 15.94
N GLN A 253 1.83 -17.98 14.95
CA GLN A 253 2.03 -19.42 14.99
C GLN A 253 1.57 -20.12 16.28
N ASN A 254 0.39 -20.76 16.17
CA ASN A 254 0.02 -22.07 16.76
C ASN A 254 -1.38 -22.15 17.38
N ASN A 255 -2.21 -21.09 17.37
CA ASN A 255 -3.59 -21.15 17.88
C ASN A 255 -4.62 -20.50 16.94
N GLY A 256 -4.41 -20.62 15.62
CA GLY A 256 -5.07 -19.77 14.63
C GLY A 256 -4.53 -18.35 14.71
N CYS A 257 -4.56 -17.57 13.61
CA CYS A 257 -4.97 -16.19 13.85
C CYS A 257 -6.31 -16.37 14.55
N PRO A 258 -6.55 -15.84 15.76
CA PRO A 258 -7.94 -15.64 16.11
C PRO A 258 -8.51 -14.93 14.88
N VAL A 259 -9.68 -15.37 14.42
CA VAL A 259 -10.67 -14.41 13.95
C VAL A 259 -10.75 -13.43 15.11
N HIS A 260 -9.79 -12.50 15.15
CA HIS A 260 -9.76 -11.45 16.12
C HIS A 260 -10.91 -10.65 15.58
N ASP A 261 -12.05 -10.89 16.19
CA ASP A 261 -12.95 -9.83 16.46
C ASP A 261 -12.10 -8.68 17.00
N PHE A 262 -11.68 -7.80 16.09
CA PHE A 262 -11.36 -6.42 16.41
C PHE A 262 -12.63 -5.70 16.94
N MET A 263 -13.70 -6.44 17.25
CA MET A 263 -14.98 -6.01 17.80
C MET A 263 -14.91 -5.40 19.21
N ASP A 264 -13.74 -5.19 19.81
CA ASP A 264 -13.70 -4.50 21.10
C ASP A 264 -12.58 -3.46 21.25
N GLU A 265 -12.04 -2.98 20.13
CA GLU A 265 -11.11 -1.83 20.09
C GLU A 265 -11.80 -0.54 19.61
N GLY A 266 -13.03 -0.24 20.05
CA GLY A 266 -13.61 1.09 19.79
C GLY A 266 -12.88 2.21 20.54
N PRO A 267 -13.08 3.54 20.25
CA PRO A 267 -13.18 4.24 18.97
C PRO A 267 -11.80 4.64 18.46
N VAL A 268 -11.23 3.92 17.50
CA VAL A 268 -10.12 4.48 16.72
C VAL A 268 -10.38 4.08 15.28
N LYS A 269 -10.06 4.97 14.34
CA LYS A 269 -10.14 4.71 12.90
C LYS A 269 -9.48 3.37 12.60
N THR A 270 -10.16 2.51 11.85
CA THR A 270 -9.64 1.17 11.57
C THR A 270 -8.76 1.24 10.34
N ASP A 271 -7.44 1.11 10.56
CA ASP A 271 -6.45 0.91 9.52
C ASP A 271 -6.35 -0.58 9.23
N GLU A 272 -6.61 -0.99 8.01
CA GLU A 272 -6.45 -2.36 7.56
C GLU A 272 -5.19 -2.52 6.74
N ARG A 273 -4.41 -3.52 7.09
CA ARG A 273 -3.22 -3.89 6.34
C ARG A 273 -3.18 -5.38 6.12
N PHE A 274 -2.90 -5.74 4.87
CA PHE A 274 -2.74 -7.10 4.40
C PHE A 274 -1.37 -7.25 3.78
N GLN A 275 -0.62 -8.26 4.18
CA GLN A 275 0.62 -8.66 3.53
C GLN A 275 0.56 -10.13 3.14
N PHE A 276 0.81 -10.37 1.86
CA PHE A 276 0.92 -11.70 1.30
C PHE A 276 2.38 -11.99 0.93
N LEU A 277 2.86 -13.17 1.29
CA LEU A 277 4.06 -13.79 0.74
C LEU A 277 3.57 -14.99 -0.07
N PHE A 278 3.56 -14.86 -1.39
CA PHE A 278 3.00 -15.87 -2.27
C PHE A 278 3.86 -17.14 -2.26
N ARG A 279 3.23 -18.30 -2.14
CA ARG A 279 3.90 -19.60 -2.08
C ARG A 279 3.63 -20.44 -3.32
N GLY A 280 4.59 -21.27 -3.71
CA GLY A 280 4.47 -22.20 -4.82
C GLY A 280 3.51 -23.35 -4.51
N ALA A 281 3.03 -24.06 -5.54
CA ALA A 281 2.18 -25.25 -5.39
C ALA A 281 2.98 -26.54 -5.06
N GLY A 282 4.17 -26.42 -4.47
CA GLY A 282 5.00 -27.57 -4.10
C GLY A 282 4.32 -28.48 -3.07
N ASP A 283 4.81 -29.71 -2.93
CA ASP A 283 4.19 -30.77 -2.10
C ASP A 283 3.95 -30.35 -0.64
N ASP A 284 4.80 -29.47 -0.09
CA ASP A 284 4.68 -28.97 1.28
C ASP A 284 3.99 -27.59 1.36
N GLY A 285 3.64 -26.96 0.24
CA GLY A 285 2.94 -25.67 0.16
C GLY A 285 3.66 -24.46 0.75
N ASP A 286 4.78 -24.66 1.45
CA ASP A 286 5.45 -23.63 2.24
C ASP A 286 6.58 -22.90 1.49
N GLU A 287 7.02 -23.40 0.34
CA GLU A 287 8.11 -22.75 -0.42
C GLU A 287 7.61 -21.46 -1.09
N PRO A 288 8.39 -20.35 -1.05
CA PRO A 288 8.03 -19.13 -1.76
C PRO A 288 7.79 -19.38 -3.25
N LEU A 289 6.81 -18.68 -3.81
CA LEU A 289 6.56 -18.68 -5.25
C LEU A 289 7.80 -18.15 -5.97
N VAL A 290 8.26 -18.91 -6.96
CA VAL A 290 9.31 -18.50 -7.89
C VAL A 290 8.66 -18.15 -9.21
N LEU A 291 8.94 -16.95 -9.73
CA LEU A 291 8.56 -16.55 -11.07
C LEU A 291 9.80 -16.58 -11.95
N SER A 292 9.75 -17.43 -12.98
CA SER A 292 10.79 -17.41 -13.99
C SER A 292 10.79 -16.10 -14.77
N SER A 293 11.87 -15.85 -15.51
CA SER A 293 11.98 -14.68 -16.38
C SER A 293 10.71 -14.51 -17.24
N ARG A 294 10.12 -13.31 -17.19
CA ARG A 294 8.89 -12.92 -17.92
C ARG A 294 7.61 -13.62 -17.49
N GLU A 295 7.64 -14.41 -16.42
CA GLU A 295 6.42 -14.97 -15.85
C GLU A 295 5.65 -13.92 -15.05
N THR A 296 4.34 -14.12 -15.02
CA THR A 296 3.38 -13.29 -14.30
C THR A 296 2.65 -14.12 -13.25
N PHE A 297 2.33 -13.49 -12.13
CA PHE A 297 1.42 -14.02 -11.13
C PHE A 297 0.24 -13.08 -10.95
N THR A 298 -0.99 -13.62 -10.94
CA THR A 298 -2.21 -12.82 -10.80
C THR A 298 -3.06 -13.35 -9.65
N PHE A 299 -3.52 -12.43 -8.81
CA PHE A 299 -4.54 -12.67 -7.78
C PHE A 299 -5.58 -11.55 -7.86
N LYS A 300 -6.68 -11.67 -7.12
CA LYS A 300 -7.77 -10.68 -7.15
C LYS A 300 -7.96 -10.01 -5.80
N MET A 301 -8.26 -8.73 -5.86
CA MET A 301 -8.80 -7.95 -4.75
C MET A 301 -10.20 -7.46 -5.13
N PHE A 302 -11.05 -7.25 -4.14
CA PHE A 302 -12.41 -6.72 -4.32
C PHE A 302 -12.64 -5.55 -3.39
N TYR A 303 -13.34 -4.53 -3.89
CA TYR A 303 -13.93 -3.44 -3.13
C TYR A 303 -15.44 -3.56 -3.19
N GLY A 304 -16.12 -3.48 -2.05
CA GLY A 304 -17.55 -3.70 -1.99
C GLY A 304 -18.30 -2.89 -0.96
N VAL A 305 -19.61 -2.84 -1.19
CA VAL A 305 -20.60 -2.42 -0.22
C VAL A 305 -21.73 -3.44 -0.17
N ALA A 306 -22.25 -3.69 1.03
CA ALA A 306 -23.46 -4.46 1.27
C ALA A 306 -24.41 -3.65 2.15
N THR A 307 -25.71 -3.66 1.84
CA THR A 307 -26.70 -2.88 2.64
C THR A 307 -27.13 -3.61 3.91
N GLY A 308 -26.66 -4.84 4.11
CA GLY A 308 -26.88 -5.67 5.28
C GLY A 308 -26.18 -7.02 5.14
N ILE A 309 -26.36 -7.88 6.14
CA ILE A 309 -25.65 -9.17 6.23
C ILE A 309 -25.95 -10.12 5.06
N ASP A 310 -27.17 -10.10 4.51
CA ASP A 310 -27.54 -10.96 3.37
C ASP A 310 -26.85 -10.52 2.07
N ASP A 311 -26.72 -9.21 1.85
CA ASP A 311 -25.94 -8.68 0.73
C ASP A 311 -24.45 -8.97 0.91
N MET A 312 -23.94 -8.95 2.14
CA MET A 312 -22.55 -9.30 2.44
C MET A 312 -22.29 -10.79 2.21
N ARG A 313 -23.20 -11.68 2.62
CA ARG A 313 -23.17 -13.11 2.29
C ARG A 313 -23.11 -13.32 0.78
N LYS A 314 -23.95 -12.59 0.05
CA LYS A 314 -23.93 -12.62 -1.42
C LYS A 314 -22.61 -12.11 -2.00
N PHE A 315 -22.07 -11.00 -1.50
CA PHE A 315 -20.76 -10.47 -1.90
C PHE A 315 -19.67 -11.54 -1.76
N ILE A 316 -19.62 -12.17 -0.58
CA ILE A 316 -18.62 -13.17 -0.23
C ILE A 316 -18.75 -14.39 -1.15
N SER A 317 -19.98 -14.88 -1.33
CA SER A 317 -20.25 -16.03 -2.20
C SER A 317 -19.91 -15.75 -3.67
N ASP A 318 -20.31 -14.59 -4.21
CA ASP A 318 -20.08 -14.22 -5.60
C ASP A 318 -18.58 -14.01 -5.90
N SER A 319 -17.87 -13.33 -4.99
CA SER A 319 -16.44 -13.03 -5.17
C SER A 319 -15.57 -14.28 -5.05
N GLY A 320 -16.02 -15.28 -4.28
CA GLY A 320 -15.21 -16.46 -3.94
C GLY A 320 -13.92 -16.06 -3.20
N ALA A 321 -13.97 -14.97 -2.44
CA ALA A 321 -12.85 -14.51 -1.65
C ALA A 321 -12.47 -15.52 -0.57
N GLU A 322 -11.19 -15.61 -0.23
CA GLU A 322 -10.64 -16.52 0.78
C GLU A 322 -10.39 -15.80 2.12
N ILE A 323 -10.23 -14.48 2.05
CA ILE A 323 -10.10 -13.58 3.20
C ILE A 323 -10.79 -12.26 2.87
N ALA A 324 -11.45 -11.67 3.85
CA ALA A 324 -12.10 -10.38 3.71
C ALA A 324 -12.01 -9.59 5.01
N SER A 325 -11.90 -8.28 4.89
CA SER A 325 -12.22 -7.35 5.97
C SER A 325 -13.60 -6.75 5.72
N VAL A 326 -14.39 -6.65 6.79
CA VAL A 326 -15.71 -6.03 6.78
C VAL A 326 -15.72 -4.92 7.80
N SER A 327 -15.93 -3.69 7.34
CA SER A 327 -16.02 -2.50 8.18
C SER A 327 -17.42 -1.93 8.22
N TYR A 328 -17.82 -1.46 9.40
CA TYR A 328 -19.18 -0.97 9.68
C TYR A 328 -19.16 -0.03 10.88
N LEU A 329 -20.25 0.71 11.10
CA LEU A 329 -20.35 1.59 12.26
C LEU A 329 -20.88 0.86 13.50
N THR A 330 -20.43 1.31 14.67
CA THR A 330 -20.96 0.87 15.96
C THR A 330 -22.48 1.03 16.04
N ASN A 331 -23.12 0.19 16.84
CA ASN A 331 -24.55 0.33 17.15
C ASN A 331 -24.83 1.60 17.99
N GLU A 332 -26.10 1.83 18.34
CA GLU A 332 -26.55 2.99 19.12
C GLU A 332 -25.88 3.12 20.51
N ASN A 333 -25.34 2.02 21.05
CA ASN A 333 -24.61 2.01 22.32
C ASN A 333 -23.11 2.31 22.16
N GLY A 334 -22.64 2.54 20.93
CA GLY A 334 -21.24 2.78 20.61
C GLY A 334 -20.35 1.54 20.73
N SER A 335 -20.92 0.34 20.64
CA SER A 335 -20.19 -0.93 20.62
C SER A 335 -20.17 -1.54 19.22
N CYS A 336 -19.13 -2.31 18.91
CA CYS A 336 -19.15 -3.22 17.77
C CYS A 336 -20.02 -4.42 18.17
N GLY A 337 -21.34 -4.25 18.02
CA GLY A 337 -22.30 -5.34 18.18
C GLY A 337 -22.16 -6.37 17.06
N SER A 338 -23.04 -7.36 17.02
CA SER A 338 -23.00 -8.34 15.93
C SER A 338 -23.15 -7.66 14.56
N LEU A 339 -22.66 -8.31 13.49
CA LEU A 339 -22.91 -7.85 12.12
C LEU A 339 -24.41 -7.73 11.81
N GLU A 340 -25.27 -8.48 12.50
CA GLU A 340 -26.73 -8.39 12.37
C GLU A 340 -27.29 -7.10 13.00
N ASP A 341 -26.59 -6.53 13.98
CA ASP A 341 -26.93 -5.26 14.62
C ASP A 341 -26.35 -4.04 13.90
N ALA A 342 -25.60 -4.25 12.80
CA ALA A 342 -25.03 -3.16 12.02
C ALA A 342 -26.16 -2.28 11.47
N THR A 343 -26.19 -1.01 11.91
CA THR A 343 -27.23 -0.04 11.53
C THR A 343 -26.90 0.69 10.22
N SER A 344 -25.76 0.36 9.60
CA SER A 344 -25.20 1.02 8.43
C SER A 344 -24.80 -0.02 7.38
N SER A 345 -24.52 0.44 6.16
CA SER A 345 -23.90 -0.41 5.14
C SER A 345 -22.60 -1.02 5.65
N LEU A 346 -22.31 -2.22 5.19
CA LEU A 346 -21.07 -2.95 5.42
C LEU A 346 -20.14 -2.69 4.25
N TYR A 347 -18.91 -2.27 4.52
CA TYR A 347 -17.88 -1.99 3.52
C TYR A 347 -16.85 -3.10 3.53
N ILE A 348 -16.46 -3.58 2.36
CA ILE A 348 -15.75 -4.85 2.25
C ILE A 348 -14.51 -4.68 1.38
N VAL A 349 -13.37 -5.16 1.88
CA VAL A 349 -12.20 -5.48 1.05
C VAL A 349 -11.91 -6.95 1.15
N ALA A 350 -11.72 -7.62 0.02
CA ALA A 350 -11.54 -9.07 0.01
C ALA A 350 -10.50 -9.52 -1.01
N PHE A 351 -9.91 -10.70 -0.79
CA PHE A 351 -8.86 -11.24 -1.64
C PHE A 351 -9.17 -12.68 -2.07
N ARG A 352 -8.80 -13.02 -3.31
CA ARG A 352 -8.90 -14.36 -3.89
C ARG A 352 -7.63 -14.71 -4.65
N GLY A 353 -7.22 -15.97 -4.58
CA GLY A 353 -5.95 -16.44 -5.15
C GLY A 353 -4.78 -16.23 -4.18
N VAL A 354 -5.05 -16.24 -2.87
CA VAL A 354 -4.07 -16.11 -1.77
C VAL A 354 -3.92 -17.43 -0.99
N GLY A 355 -4.40 -18.53 -1.57
CA GLY A 355 -4.17 -19.89 -1.09
C GLY A 355 -4.99 -20.25 0.15
N GLY A 356 -6.24 -19.84 0.23
CA GLY A 356 -7.15 -20.18 1.32
C GLY A 356 -8.33 -21.04 0.87
N THR A 357 -9.24 -21.34 1.79
CA THR A 357 -10.56 -21.87 1.42
C THR A 357 -11.46 -20.69 1.09
N PRO A 358 -12.31 -20.75 0.04
CA PRO A 358 -13.31 -19.72 -0.19
C PRO A 358 -14.20 -19.54 1.04
N LEU A 359 -14.44 -18.29 1.42
CA LEU A 359 -15.39 -17.91 2.44
C LEU A 359 -16.78 -18.45 2.09
N SER A 360 -17.49 -18.91 3.11
CA SER A 360 -18.85 -19.43 3.00
C SER A 360 -19.75 -18.80 4.05
N ASP A 361 -21.06 -19.04 3.97
CA ASP A 361 -22.01 -18.57 5.00
C ASP A 361 -21.61 -19.05 6.41
N ALA A 362 -20.98 -20.22 6.53
CA ALA A 362 -20.51 -20.76 7.81
C ALA A 362 -19.27 -20.01 8.37
N SER A 363 -18.58 -19.22 7.54
CA SER A 363 -17.44 -18.40 7.95
C SER A 363 -17.87 -17.05 8.55
N ILE A 364 -19.17 -16.73 8.47
CA ILE A 364 -19.74 -15.47 8.97
C ILE A 364 -20.32 -15.74 10.36
N PRO A 365 -19.86 -15.05 11.42
CA PRO A 365 -20.40 -15.21 12.76
C PRO A 365 -21.92 -14.99 12.77
N ASP A 366 -22.69 -15.88 13.39
CA ASP A 366 -24.15 -15.87 13.42
C ASP A 366 -24.75 -14.82 14.38
N GLY A 367 -23.95 -13.83 14.80
CA GLY A 367 -24.32 -12.78 15.73
C GLY A 367 -24.70 -13.23 17.14
N SER A 368 -24.81 -14.54 17.40
CA SER A 368 -25.25 -15.08 18.69
C SER A 368 -24.10 -15.40 19.65
N THR A 369 -22.88 -15.55 19.12
CA THR A 369 -21.67 -15.65 19.94
C THR A 369 -21.28 -14.28 20.46
N GLU A 370 -21.66 -14.00 21.70
CA GLU A 370 -21.16 -12.87 22.48
C GLU A 370 -19.62 -12.94 22.50
N VAL A 371 -18.99 -11.99 21.80
CA VAL A 371 -17.55 -11.92 21.68
C VAL A 371 -16.98 -11.46 23.01
N THR A 372 -16.43 -12.39 23.79
CA THR A 372 -15.71 -12.01 25.01
C THR A 372 -14.46 -11.23 24.64
N ALA A 373 -14.47 -9.93 24.97
CA ALA A 373 -13.31 -9.05 24.98
C ALA A 373 -12.03 -9.77 25.44
N PRO A 374 -10.87 -9.55 24.80
CA PRO A 374 -9.61 -10.07 25.29
C PRO A 374 -9.38 -9.63 26.75
N PRO A 375 -8.83 -10.50 27.61
CA PRO A 375 -8.44 -10.09 28.96
C PRO A 375 -7.44 -8.95 28.85
N LYS A 376 -7.84 -7.74 29.27
CA LYS A 376 -7.01 -6.52 29.27
C LYS A 376 -5.59 -6.86 29.66
N SER A 377 -4.64 -6.62 28.75
CA SER A 377 -3.23 -6.88 28.99
C SER A 377 -2.82 -6.19 30.31
N LEU A 378 -2.34 -7.01 31.25
CA LEU A 378 -1.94 -6.54 32.58
C LEU A 378 -0.88 -5.45 32.40
N LYS A 379 -1.25 -4.20 32.73
CA LYS A 379 -0.33 -3.07 32.80
C LYS A 379 0.94 -3.53 33.52
N LYS A 380 2.09 -3.51 32.81
CA LYS A 380 3.42 -3.75 33.38
C LYS A 380 3.54 -3.00 34.70
N SER A 381 3.60 -3.75 35.80
CA SER A 381 3.79 -3.19 37.13
C SER A 381 5.10 -2.41 37.16
N LYS A 382 5.03 -1.14 37.57
CA LYS A 382 6.19 -0.26 37.77
C LYS A 382 7.25 -0.98 38.61
N SER A 383 8.42 -1.20 38.02
CA SER A 383 9.65 -1.63 38.68
C SER A 383 9.91 -0.78 39.92
N SER A 384 9.86 -1.42 41.09
CA SER A 384 10.22 -0.85 42.38
C SER A 384 11.70 -0.46 42.43
N LYS A 385 11.97 0.78 42.87
CA LYS A 385 13.28 1.27 43.31
C LYS A 385 13.90 0.29 44.32
N SER A 386 15.10 -0.22 44.02
CA SER A 386 15.97 -0.89 45.00
C SER A 386 17.08 0.07 45.43
N SER A 387 17.13 0.30 46.73
CA SER A 387 18.14 1.09 47.43
C SER A 387 19.27 0.21 47.97
N LYS A 388 20.50 0.74 47.86
CA LYS A 388 21.64 0.62 48.79
C LYS A 388 22.34 -0.74 49.02
N SER A 389 23.63 -0.68 48.65
CA SER A 389 24.84 -1.07 49.40
C SER A 389 25.09 -2.53 49.79
N GLY A 390 26.14 -3.09 49.18
CA GLY A 390 26.93 -4.19 49.74
C GLY A 390 28.34 -4.21 49.13
N LYS A 391 29.34 -3.83 49.92
CA LYS A 391 30.77 -4.02 49.61
C LYS A 391 31.09 -5.52 49.52
N SER A 392 31.80 -5.95 48.48
CA SER A 392 32.66 -7.14 48.54
C SER A 392 33.86 -7.00 47.59
N LYS A 393 35.01 -7.50 48.03
CA LYS A 393 36.34 -7.37 47.43
C LYS A 393 36.65 -8.53 46.46
N ASN A 394 37.63 -8.27 45.59
CA ASN A 394 38.50 -9.22 44.84
C ASN A 394 37.80 -10.03 43.73
N THR A 395 38.20 -9.94 42.46
CA THR A 395 39.45 -10.50 41.93
C THR A 395 39.61 -10.20 40.43
N LYS A 396 40.87 -10.04 40.01
CA LYS A 396 41.50 -10.39 38.72
C LYS A 396 40.79 -10.11 37.38
N SER A 397 41.39 -9.15 36.66
CA SER A 397 41.98 -9.30 35.33
C SER A 397 41.13 -9.95 34.22
N LEU A 398 40.76 -9.16 33.22
CA LEU A 398 41.19 -9.40 31.83
C LEU A 398 41.04 -8.11 31.00
N ARG A 399 42.03 -7.94 30.12
CA ARG A 399 42.28 -6.83 29.21
C ARG A 399 41.22 -6.81 28.10
N ALA A 400 40.57 -5.66 27.86
CA ALA A 400 39.93 -5.36 26.58
C ALA A 400 40.32 -3.93 26.16
N LYS A 401 40.85 -3.82 24.95
CA LYS A 401 41.34 -2.58 24.34
C LYS A 401 40.14 -1.69 23.99
N SER A 402 40.11 -0.46 24.50
CA SER A 402 39.17 0.57 24.03
C SER A 402 39.67 1.16 22.72
N TRP A 403 38.87 1.08 21.67
CA TRP A 403 38.91 2.04 20.57
C TRP A 403 38.10 3.27 21.00
N LYS A 404 38.75 4.44 20.94
CA LYS A 404 38.09 5.74 21.03
C LYS A 404 37.50 6.06 19.65
N SER A 405 36.23 6.44 19.60
CA SER A 405 35.68 7.24 18.52
C SER A 405 35.14 8.52 19.13
N ASP A 406 35.87 9.61 18.87
CA ASP A 406 35.42 10.98 19.11
C ASP A 406 34.39 11.34 18.03
N SER A 407 33.18 11.72 18.43
CA SER A 407 32.37 12.72 17.72
C SER A 407 31.13 13.06 18.54
N GLU A 408 31.28 13.99 19.47
CA GLU A 408 30.20 14.86 19.93
C GLU A 408 29.80 15.79 18.77
N LYS A 409 28.52 15.81 18.42
CA LYS A 409 27.88 17.00 17.84
C LYS A 409 26.49 17.14 18.43
N GLU A 410 26.36 18.22 19.19
CA GLU A 410 25.14 18.82 19.71
C GLU A 410 24.15 19.10 18.58
N TRP A 411 22.86 18.84 18.83
CA TRP A 411 21.75 19.55 18.22
C TRP A 411 20.98 20.21 19.36
N GLU A 412 21.12 21.52 19.47
CA GLU A 412 20.24 22.37 20.28
C GLU A 412 18.87 22.47 19.61
N TYR A 413 17.85 22.28 20.45
CA TYR A 413 16.46 22.67 20.21
C TYR A 413 16.34 24.19 20.10
N LEU A 414 15.54 24.69 19.16
CA LEU A 414 14.91 26.00 19.26
C LEU A 414 13.39 25.80 19.39
N GLU A 415 12.86 26.44 20.43
CA GLU A 415 11.44 26.67 20.72
C GLU A 415 10.74 27.53 19.65
#